data_AF-A0A813HCP3-F1
#
_entry.id   AF-A0A813HCP3-F1
#
_cell.length_a   1.000
_cell.length_b   1.000
_cell.length_c   1.000
_cell.angle_alpha   90.00
_cell.angle_beta   90.00
_cell.angle_gamma   90.00
#
_symmetry.space_group_name_H-M   'P 1'
#
loop_
_entity.id
_entity.type
_entity.pdbx_description
1 polymer ?
#
loop_
_entity_poly.entity_id
_entity_poly.type
_entity_poly.pdbx_seq_one_letter_code
_entity_poly.pdbx_strand_id
1 'polypeptide(L)'
;DLFEEAFDYLPFACLVEGHVLVLHGGIGKGDWDLNNLRNVRRPINDKALALPQNKWLLNILWSDPIEDDFELTDSEDGSQLACKVSGVHLSPRKDQAVVFGWDVTKTFCARNGLGMVVRSHQCKLEGLGFDVMHDGMLIRIFSARDYEGNGNDSAILSIRKSDLDVPESDQDDLCRTTSLGMVSLGTVNDNETVKLTARVQGFASLNKRA
;
A
#
# COMPACT_ATOMS: atom_id res chain seq x y z
N ASP A 1 17.83 -0.86 -24.88
CA ASP A 1 18.49 0.41 -24.51
C ASP A 1 19.06 0.25 -23.09
N LEU A 2 20.18 0.89 -22.71
CA LEU A 2 20.83 0.61 -21.40
C LEU A 2 19.92 0.89 -20.19
N PHE A 3 18.97 1.82 -20.33
CA PHE A 3 17.98 2.15 -19.30
C PHE A 3 16.97 1.02 -19.06
N GLU A 4 16.49 0.37 -20.12
CA GLU A 4 15.54 -0.74 -20.04
C GLU A 4 16.19 -1.94 -19.34
N GLU A 5 17.43 -2.24 -19.72
CA GLU A 5 18.20 -3.32 -19.09
C GLU A 5 18.42 -3.06 -17.60
N ALA A 6 18.59 -1.82 -17.17
CA ALA A 6 18.73 -1.48 -15.75
C ALA A 6 17.42 -1.73 -14.97
N PHE A 7 16.25 -1.50 -15.58
CA PHE A 7 14.96 -1.73 -14.92
C PHE A 7 14.68 -3.21 -14.67
N ASP A 8 15.18 -4.11 -15.52
CA ASP A 8 15.03 -5.56 -15.34
C ASP A 8 15.68 -6.08 -14.03
N TYR A 9 16.58 -5.31 -13.42
CA TYR A 9 17.24 -5.66 -12.16
C TYR A 9 16.58 -5.05 -10.91
N LEU A 10 15.61 -4.14 -11.05
CA LEU A 10 14.99 -3.49 -9.89
C LEU A 10 14.28 -4.51 -8.98
N PRO A 11 14.34 -4.35 -7.65
CA PRO A 11 13.56 -5.17 -6.71
C PRO A 11 12.05 -4.92 -6.87
N PHE A 12 11.23 -5.97 -6.70
CA PHE A 12 9.76 -5.83 -6.75
C PHE A 12 9.17 -5.32 -5.43
N ALA A 13 9.85 -5.56 -4.32
CA ALA A 13 9.38 -5.22 -2.99
C ALA A 13 10.55 -5.09 -1.99
N CYS A 14 10.27 -4.44 -0.87
CA CYS A 14 11.14 -4.33 0.30
C CYS A 14 10.36 -4.79 1.54
N LEU A 15 11.01 -5.50 2.44
CA LEU A 15 10.43 -5.88 3.73
C LEU A 15 11.15 -5.12 4.85
N VAL A 16 10.43 -4.21 5.52
CA VAL A 16 10.97 -3.38 6.59
C VAL A 16 10.69 -4.03 7.95
N GLU A 17 11.74 -4.24 8.74
CA GLU A 17 11.69 -4.88 10.07
C GLU A 17 10.93 -6.20 10.10
N GLY A 18 10.85 -6.93 8.98
CA GLY A 18 10.12 -8.20 8.89
C GLY A 18 8.58 -8.08 8.89
N HIS A 19 8.02 -6.89 9.08
CA HIS A 19 6.58 -6.70 9.34
C HIS A 19 5.86 -5.83 8.31
N VAL A 20 6.57 -4.94 7.61
CA VAL A 20 5.98 -4.02 6.62
C VAL A 20 6.47 -4.37 5.22
N LEU A 21 5.54 -4.82 4.39
CA LEU A 21 5.84 -5.12 2.99
C LEU A 21 5.59 -3.88 2.13
N VAL A 22 6.64 -3.35 1.50
CA VAL A 22 6.57 -2.21 0.58
C VAL A 22 6.67 -2.72 -0.86
N LEU A 23 5.72 -2.35 -1.71
CA LEU A 23 5.66 -2.73 -3.13
C LEU A 23 5.05 -1.61 -3.98
N HIS A 24 4.99 -1.75 -5.31
CA HIS A 24 4.49 -0.66 -6.17
C HIS A 24 2.96 -0.63 -6.29
N GLY A 25 2.37 -1.70 -6.83
CA GLY A 25 0.95 -1.84 -7.10
C GLY A 25 0.21 -2.45 -5.92
N GLY A 26 0.21 -3.77 -5.80
CA GLY A 26 -0.56 -4.45 -4.75
C GLY A 26 -0.22 -5.93 -4.62
N ILE A 27 -1.01 -6.66 -3.82
CA ILE A 27 -0.80 -8.11 -3.63
C ILE A 27 -1.57 -8.96 -4.65
N GLY A 28 -2.40 -8.34 -5.50
CA GLY A 28 -3.24 -9.02 -6.47
C GLY A 28 -4.18 -10.03 -5.82
N LYS A 29 -4.10 -11.29 -6.26
CA LYS A 29 -4.89 -12.39 -5.69
C LYS A 29 -4.44 -12.83 -4.29
N GLY A 30 -3.27 -12.37 -3.84
CA GLY A 30 -2.67 -12.84 -2.59
C GLY A 30 -2.37 -14.34 -2.63
N ASP A 31 -1.99 -14.90 -3.79
CA ASP A 31 -1.69 -16.32 -4.02
C ASP A 31 -0.18 -16.65 -4.03
N TRP A 32 0.63 -15.76 -3.47
CA TRP A 32 2.10 -15.87 -3.35
C TRP A 32 2.57 -15.49 -1.93
N ASP A 33 3.81 -15.81 -1.56
CA ASP A 33 4.38 -15.51 -0.25
C ASP A 33 5.75 -14.82 -0.33
N LEU A 34 6.28 -14.42 0.84
CA LEU A 34 7.59 -13.76 0.91
C LEU A 34 8.74 -14.64 0.39
N ASN A 35 8.61 -15.97 0.41
CA ASN A 35 9.62 -16.86 -0.15
C ASN A 35 9.55 -16.88 -1.69
N ASN A 36 8.36 -16.77 -2.30
CA ASN A 36 8.26 -16.57 -3.74
C ASN A 36 9.05 -15.33 -4.18
N LEU A 37 8.87 -14.19 -3.51
CA LEU A 37 9.59 -12.94 -3.77
C LEU A 37 11.11 -13.08 -3.65
N ARG A 38 11.60 -13.70 -2.57
CA ARG A 38 13.05 -13.91 -2.32
C ARG A 38 13.72 -14.73 -3.43
N ASN A 39 12.98 -15.64 -4.06
CA ASN A 39 13.49 -16.55 -5.07
C ASN A 39 13.38 -16.01 -6.51
N VAL A 40 12.90 -14.78 -6.70
CA VAL A 40 12.80 -14.15 -8.02
C VAL A 40 14.18 -13.87 -8.59
N ARG A 41 14.56 -14.64 -9.62
CA ARG A 41 15.82 -14.44 -10.35
C ARG A 41 15.73 -13.25 -11.29
N ARG A 42 16.80 -12.45 -11.33
CA ARG A 42 16.96 -11.29 -12.22
C ARG A 42 17.98 -11.59 -13.32
N PRO A 43 17.91 -10.93 -14.47
CA PRO A 43 16.92 -9.90 -14.87
C PRO A 43 15.51 -10.46 -15.13
N ILE A 44 14.47 -9.65 -14.94
CA ILE A 44 13.09 -9.94 -15.36
C ILE A 44 12.61 -8.85 -16.31
N ASN A 45 12.55 -9.18 -17.60
CA ASN A 45 12.05 -8.31 -18.65
C ASN A 45 10.54 -8.49 -18.91
N ASP A 46 9.99 -7.64 -19.78
CA ASP A 46 8.56 -7.65 -20.16
C ASP A 46 8.06 -9.02 -20.66
N LYS A 47 8.89 -9.73 -21.43
CA LYS A 47 8.52 -11.07 -21.93
C LYS A 47 8.39 -12.06 -20.78
N ALA A 48 9.28 -12.00 -19.80
CA ALA A 48 9.21 -12.83 -18.61
C ALA A 48 8.00 -12.44 -17.74
N LEU A 49 7.69 -11.15 -17.58
CA LEU A 49 6.50 -10.69 -16.84
C LEU A 49 5.18 -11.13 -17.48
N ALA A 50 5.12 -11.20 -18.80
CA ALA A 50 3.93 -11.61 -19.54
C ALA A 50 3.62 -13.11 -19.45
N LEU A 51 4.55 -13.93 -18.94
CA LEU A 51 4.34 -15.36 -18.78
C LEU A 51 3.26 -15.65 -17.73
N PRO A 52 2.31 -16.58 -17.98
CA PRO A 52 1.22 -16.88 -17.04
C PRO A 52 1.67 -17.19 -15.62
N GLN A 53 2.77 -17.92 -15.45
CA GLN A 53 3.34 -18.27 -14.14
C GLN A 53 3.93 -17.07 -13.39
N ASN A 54 4.22 -15.96 -14.07
CA ASN A 54 4.75 -14.73 -13.50
C ASN A 54 3.66 -13.66 -13.33
N LYS A 55 2.39 -14.00 -13.58
CA LYS A 55 1.27 -13.06 -13.46
C LYS A 55 1.15 -12.47 -12.03
N TRP A 56 1.62 -13.16 -11.01
CA TRP A 56 1.68 -12.63 -9.65
C TRP A 56 2.70 -11.47 -9.52
N LEU A 57 3.84 -11.51 -10.22
CA LEU A 57 4.79 -10.39 -10.31
C LEU A 57 4.18 -9.19 -11.02
N LEU A 58 3.44 -9.44 -12.10
CA LEU A 58 2.72 -8.37 -12.80
C LEU A 58 1.70 -7.70 -11.87
N ASN A 59 1.02 -8.46 -11.02
CA ASN A 59 0.11 -7.90 -10.01
C ASN A 59 0.85 -7.11 -8.91
N ILE A 60 2.08 -7.48 -8.54
CA ILE A 60 2.91 -6.67 -7.64
C ILE A 60 3.13 -5.26 -8.20
N LEU A 61 3.24 -5.14 -9.53
CA LEU A 61 3.40 -3.85 -10.20
C LEU A 61 2.06 -3.14 -10.45
N TRP A 62 1.00 -3.85 -10.83
CA TRP A 62 -0.17 -3.24 -11.46
C TRP A 62 -1.49 -3.38 -10.72
N SER A 63 -1.59 -4.26 -9.71
CA SER A 63 -2.85 -4.45 -8.99
C SER A 63 -3.18 -3.27 -8.08
N ASP A 64 -4.48 -3.04 -7.89
CA ASP A 64 -5.00 -1.94 -7.09
C ASP A 64 -5.92 -2.46 -5.97
N PRO A 65 -5.82 -1.93 -4.74
CA PRO A 65 -6.82 -2.22 -3.72
C PRO A 65 -8.16 -1.58 -4.07
N ILE A 66 -9.25 -2.22 -3.67
CA ILE A 66 -10.58 -1.61 -3.66
C ILE A 66 -10.66 -0.73 -2.42
N GLU A 67 -11.27 0.45 -2.53
CA GLU A 67 -11.39 1.33 -1.36
C GLU A 67 -12.34 0.71 -0.32
N ASP A 68 -12.18 1.08 0.95
CA ASP A 68 -13.06 0.62 2.05
C ASP A 68 -14.49 1.20 1.96
N ASP A 69 -14.87 1.70 0.79
CA ASP A 69 -16.20 2.21 0.50
C ASP A 69 -17.21 1.08 0.68
N PHE A 70 -18.32 1.44 1.33
CA PHE A 70 -19.42 0.52 1.51
C PHE A 70 -20.27 0.53 0.25
N GLU A 71 -20.41 -0.64 -0.39
CA GLU A 71 -21.48 -0.81 -1.36
C GLU A 71 -22.79 -0.97 -0.59
N LEU A 72 -23.82 -0.22 -1.01
CA LEU A 72 -25.19 -0.45 -0.58
C LEU A 72 -25.66 -1.69 -1.30
N THR A 73 -25.71 -2.82 -0.61
CA THR A 73 -26.32 -4.02 -1.15
C THR A 73 -27.80 -3.99 -0.84
N ASP A 74 -28.64 -4.12 -1.86
CA ASP A 74 -30.07 -4.39 -1.69
C ASP A 74 -30.20 -5.77 -1.02
N SER A 75 -30.69 -5.80 0.22
CA SER A 75 -31.10 -7.06 0.85
C SER A 75 -32.54 -7.41 0.43
N GLU A 76 -32.88 -8.70 0.45
CA GLU A 76 -34.23 -9.17 0.10
C GLU A 76 -35.33 -8.62 1.05
N ASP A 77 -34.96 -8.09 2.23
CA ASP A 77 -35.87 -7.47 3.19
C ASP A 77 -35.98 -5.93 3.05
N GLY A 78 -35.29 -5.35 2.07
CA GLY A 78 -35.29 -3.90 1.81
C GLY A 78 -34.39 -3.09 2.74
N SER A 79 -33.60 -3.73 3.62
CA SER A 79 -32.55 -3.05 4.38
C SER A 79 -31.32 -2.80 3.50
N GLN A 80 -30.79 -1.57 3.54
CA GLN A 80 -29.50 -1.27 2.94
C GLN A 80 -28.41 -1.68 3.94
N LEU A 81 -27.69 -2.75 3.63
CA LEU A 81 -26.51 -3.12 4.41
C LEU A 81 -25.28 -2.51 3.75
N ALA A 82 -24.57 -1.68 4.51
CA ALA A 82 -23.25 -1.21 4.13
C ALA A 82 -22.26 -2.36 4.31
N CYS A 83 -21.77 -2.97 3.23
CA CYS A 83 -20.72 -3.99 3.30
C CYS A 83 -19.47 -3.56 2.52
N LYS A 84 -18.29 -3.86 3.09
CA LYS A 84 -17.02 -3.62 2.42
C LYS A 84 -16.82 -4.65 1.31
N VAL A 85 -16.32 -4.20 0.16
CA VAL A 85 -16.09 -5.10 -0.97
C VAL A 85 -14.98 -6.10 -0.65
N SER A 86 -15.31 -7.39 -0.72
CA SER A 86 -14.39 -8.51 -0.50
C SER A 86 -14.02 -9.21 -1.81
N GLY A 87 -12.92 -9.96 -1.79
CA GLY A 87 -12.49 -10.84 -2.88
C GLY A 87 -11.65 -10.14 -3.94
N VAL A 88 -11.51 -10.82 -5.07
CA VAL A 88 -10.69 -10.37 -6.21
C VAL A 88 -11.60 -10.11 -7.40
N HIS A 89 -11.44 -8.96 -8.03
CA HIS A 89 -12.29 -8.51 -9.13
C HIS A 89 -11.47 -8.11 -10.36
N LEU A 90 -12.16 -7.94 -11.49
CA LEU A 90 -11.54 -7.49 -12.74
C LEU A 90 -11.02 -6.06 -12.59
N SER A 91 -9.80 -5.82 -13.06
CA SER A 91 -9.22 -4.49 -13.04
C SER A 91 -9.67 -3.65 -14.23
N PRO A 92 -9.90 -2.34 -14.05
CA PRO A 92 -10.03 -1.40 -15.17
C PRO A 92 -8.76 -1.35 -16.04
N ARG A 93 -7.62 -1.86 -15.53
CA ARG A 93 -6.35 -2.02 -16.27
C ARG A 93 -6.31 -3.26 -17.17
N LYS A 94 -7.47 -3.91 -17.39
CA LYS A 94 -7.63 -5.10 -18.25
C LYS A 94 -6.72 -6.25 -17.79
N ASP A 95 -6.21 -7.05 -18.73
CA ASP A 95 -5.46 -8.29 -18.47
C ASP A 95 -4.16 -8.13 -17.67
N GLN A 96 -3.74 -6.87 -17.43
CA GLN A 96 -2.53 -6.53 -16.70
C GLN A 96 -2.63 -6.80 -15.20
N ALA A 97 -3.83 -6.71 -14.60
CA ALA A 97 -3.96 -6.84 -13.15
C ALA A 97 -5.38 -7.23 -12.70
N VAL A 98 -5.50 -7.47 -11.41
CA VAL A 98 -6.78 -7.55 -10.69
C VAL A 98 -6.91 -6.38 -9.72
N VAL A 99 -8.12 -6.15 -9.22
CA VAL A 99 -8.33 -5.37 -8.00
C VAL A 99 -8.73 -6.29 -6.85
N PHE A 100 -8.40 -5.91 -5.61
CA PHE A 100 -8.57 -6.80 -4.46
C PHE A 100 -9.12 -6.06 -3.24
N GLY A 101 -10.02 -6.73 -2.52
CA GLY A 101 -10.66 -6.22 -1.31
C GLY A 101 -9.84 -6.40 -0.03
N TRP A 102 -10.42 -5.94 1.06
CA TRP A 102 -9.82 -5.93 2.40
C TRP A 102 -9.47 -7.33 2.93
N ASP A 103 -10.29 -8.32 2.63
CA ASP A 103 -10.16 -9.71 3.06
C ASP A 103 -8.94 -10.40 2.43
N VAL A 104 -8.63 -10.07 1.18
CA VAL A 104 -7.43 -10.55 0.48
C VAL A 104 -6.18 -10.02 1.19
N THR A 105 -6.20 -8.74 1.57
CA THR A 105 -5.10 -8.12 2.33
C THR A 105 -4.96 -8.74 3.70
N LYS A 106 -6.05 -8.88 4.44
CA LYS A 106 -6.06 -9.50 5.76
C LYS A 106 -5.48 -10.92 5.73
N THR A 107 -5.94 -11.74 4.78
CA THR A 107 -5.51 -13.13 4.63
C THR A 107 -4.04 -13.21 4.24
N PHE A 108 -3.61 -12.36 3.30
CA PHE A 108 -2.22 -12.31 2.88
C PHE A 108 -1.28 -11.88 4.02
N CYS A 109 -1.65 -10.84 4.76
CA CYS A 109 -0.88 -10.37 5.91
C CYS A 109 -0.77 -11.44 6.99
N ALA A 110 -1.89 -12.08 7.37
CA ALA A 110 -1.91 -13.15 8.34
C ALA A 110 -1.02 -14.34 7.94
N ARG A 111 -1.08 -14.77 6.67
CA ARG A 111 -0.26 -15.89 6.16
C ARG A 111 1.23 -15.58 6.17
N ASN A 112 1.61 -14.32 5.95
CA ASN A 112 3.01 -13.91 5.82
C ASN A 112 3.58 -13.27 7.10
N GLY A 113 2.81 -13.20 8.19
CA GLY A 113 3.23 -12.55 9.43
C GLY A 113 3.45 -11.03 9.28
N LEU A 114 2.72 -10.39 8.37
CA LEU A 114 2.84 -8.95 8.11
C LEU A 114 1.83 -8.16 8.93
N GLY A 115 2.24 -6.98 9.40
CA GLY A 115 1.34 -6.00 9.99
C GLY A 115 0.74 -5.04 8.96
N MET A 116 1.44 -4.80 7.85
CA MET A 116 1.05 -3.78 6.87
C MET A 116 1.63 -4.02 5.48
N VAL A 117 0.86 -3.64 4.47
CA VAL A 117 1.30 -3.44 3.10
C VAL A 117 1.37 -1.95 2.79
N VAL A 118 2.47 -1.48 2.23
CA VAL A 118 2.64 -0.12 1.73
C VAL A 118 2.77 -0.19 0.21
N ARG A 119 2.00 0.64 -0.49
CA ARG A 119 1.99 0.71 -1.96
C ARG A 119 1.95 2.15 -2.49
N SER A 120 2.13 2.31 -3.80
CA SER A 120 2.08 3.62 -4.48
C SER A 120 1.02 3.71 -5.58
N HIS A 121 1.40 3.82 -6.86
CA HIS A 121 0.66 3.54 -8.11
C HIS A 121 -0.67 4.26 -8.44
N GLN A 122 -1.42 4.83 -7.49
CA GLN A 122 -2.70 5.49 -7.74
C GLN A 122 -2.66 6.92 -7.20
N CYS A 123 -3.04 7.88 -8.04
CA CYS A 123 -3.31 9.26 -7.66
C CYS A 123 -4.81 9.44 -7.40
N LYS A 124 -5.17 10.23 -6.39
CA LYS A 124 -6.56 10.65 -6.13
C LYS A 124 -6.76 12.10 -6.55
N LEU A 125 -7.87 12.39 -7.22
CA LEU A 125 -8.31 13.75 -7.50
C LEU A 125 -8.46 14.52 -6.18
N GLU A 126 -7.80 15.67 -6.07
CA GLU A 126 -7.74 16.50 -4.86
C GLU A 126 -7.32 15.76 -3.58
N GLY A 127 -6.62 14.63 -3.70
CA GLY A 127 -6.21 13.79 -2.56
C GLY A 127 -5.04 14.37 -1.77
N LEU A 128 -4.85 13.90 -0.54
CA LEU A 128 -3.74 14.34 0.34
C LEU A 128 -2.37 13.70 0.01
N GLY A 129 -2.31 12.89 -1.05
CA GLY A 129 -1.14 12.10 -1.40
C GLY A 129 -1.00 10.79 -0.60
N PHE A 130 -1.99 10.41 0.22
CA PHE A 130 -2.03 9.10 0.87
C PHE A 130 -3.43 8.66 1.27
N ASP A 131 -3.61 7.36 1.50
CA ASP A 131 -4.81 6.77 2.09
C ASP A 131 -4.45 5.59 3.01
N VAL A 132 -5.22 5.43 4.08
CA VAL A 132 -5.18 4.25 4.94
C VAL A 132 -6.42 3.41 4.63
N MET A 133 -6.22 2.15 4.26
CA MET A 133 -7.22 1.26 3.68
C MET A 133 -7.17 -0.11 4.35
N HIS A 134 -8.19 -0.94 4.09
CA HIS A 134 -8.27 -2.33 4.51
C HIS A 134 -8.05 -2.50 6.02
N ASP A 135 -8.80 -1.73 6.81
CA ASP A 135 -8.72 -1.72 8.27
C ASP A 135 -7.31 -1.38 8.81
N GLY A 136 -6.60 -0.48 8.13
CA GLY A 136 -5.27 -0.03 8.52
C GLY A 136 -4.13 -0.99 8.14
N MET A 137 -4.44 -2.10 7.47
CA MET A 137 -3.42 -3.05 7.00
C MET A 137 -2.81 -2.66 5.64
N LEU A 138 -3.34 -1.65 4.96
CA LEU A 138 -2.80 -1.16 3.70
C LEU A 138 -2.67 0.37 3.71
N ILE A 139 -1.52 0.89 3.31
CA ILE A 139 -1.30 2.31 3.07
C ILE A 139 -0.96 2.53 1.59
N ARG A 140 -1.69 3.45 0.95
CA ARG A 140 -1.34 4.01 -0.36
C ARG A 140 -0.62 5.34 -0.17
N ILE A 141 0.49 5.54 -0.88
CA ILE A 141 1.26 6.80 -0.88
C ILE A 141 1.51 7.27 -2.30
N PHE A 142 1.33 8.56 -2.53
CA PHE A 142 1.58 9.22 -3.79
C PHE A 142 2.42 10.48 -3.58
N SER A 143 3.60 10.51 -4.19
CA SER A 143 4.63 11.52 -3.91
C SER A 143 4.76 12.59 -5.00
N ALA A 144 3.89 12.59 -6.02
CA ALA A 144 3.83 13.64 -7.04
C ALA A 144 2.64 14.56 -6.77
N ARG A 145 2.91 15.86 -6.60
CA ARG A 145 1.89 16.88 -6.36
C ARG A 145 1.27 17.33 -7.68
N ASP A 146 -0.03 17.65 -7.67
CA ASP A 146 -0.79 18.17 -8.81
C ASP A 146 -0.56 17.34 -10.08
N TYR A 147 -0.53 16.03 -9.89
CA TYR A 147 -0.20 15.09 -10.94
C TYR A 147 -1.24 15.19 -12.05
N GLU A 148 -0.81 15.56 -13.24
CA GLU A 148 -1.68 15.77 -14.41
C GLU A 148 -2.83 16.78 -14.16
N GLY A 149 -2.66 17.75 -13.26
CA GLY A 149 -3.68 18.74 -12.94
C GLY A 149 -4.81 18.23 -12.03
N ASN A 150 -4.60 17.10 -11.36
CA ASN A 150 -5.57 16.52 -10.44
C ASN A 150 -5.73 17.30 -9.12
N GLY A 151 -4.94 18.36 -8.88
CA GLY A 151 -5.05 19.19 -7.68
C GLY A 151 -4.69 18.47 -6.37
N ASN A 152 -4.09 17.28 -6.46
CA ASN A 152 -3.69 16.48 -5.31
C ASN A 152 -2.43 17.04 -4.64
N ASP A 153 -2.30 16.84 -3.33
CA ASP A 153 -1.04 17.01 -2.61
C ASP A 153 -0.15 15.77 -2.76
N SER A 154 1.11 15.89 -2.36
CA SER A 154 2.05 14.78 -2.29
C SER A 154 2.33 14.40 -0.85
N ALA A 155 2.71 13.13 -0.64
CA ALA A 155 3.12 12.66 0.66
C ALA A 155 4.36 11.75 0.65
N ILE A 156 5.02 11.70 1.80
CA ILE A 156 6.09 10.73 2.12
C ILE A 156 5.73 9.97 3.40
N LEU A 157 6.10 8.69 3.49
CA LEU A 157 5.95 7.89 4.71
C LEU A 157 7.29 7.72 5.41
N SER A 158 7.38 8.19 6.65
CA SER A 158 8.49 7.90 7.56
C SER A 158 8.09 6.74 8.46
N ILE A 159 8.85 5.64 8.42
CA ILE A 159 8.73 4.53 9.35
C ILE A 159 9.90 4.61 10.32
N ARG A 160 9.60 4.70 11.62
CA ARG A 160 10.61 4.73 12.68
C ARG A 160 10.36 3.60 13.67
N LYS A 161 11.44 2.97 14.14
CA LYS A 161 11.39 2.14 15.35
C LYS A 161 11.13 3.07 16.52
N SER A 162 10.05 2.85 17.25
CA SER A 162 9.75 3.64 18.45
C SER A 162 10.70 3.18 19.55
N ASP A 163 11.51 4.09 20.07
CA ASP A 163 12.19 3.87 21.33
C ASP A 163 11.12 3.91 22.43
N LEU A 164 11.05 2.86 23.26
CA LEU A 164 10.00 2.67 24.27
C LEU A 164 9.94 3.80 25.32
N ASP A 165 10.93 4.69 25.36
CA ASP A 165 11.17 5.69 26.41
C ASP A 165 11.00 7.17 25.99
N VAL A 166 10.56 7.48 24.76
CA VAL A 166 10.34 8.88 24.36
C VAL A 166 8.87 9.29 24.56
N PRO A 167 8.56 10.25 25.46
CA PRO A 167 7.21 10.76 25.66
C PRO A 167 6.60 11.26 24.35
N GLU A 168 5.29 11.03 24.14
CA GLU A 168 4.56 11.52 22.96
C GLU A 168 4.72 13.04 22.74
N SER A 169 4.92 13.80 23.82
CA SER A 169 5.11 15.27 23.78
C SER A 169 6.40 15.73 23.10
N ASP A 170 7.44 14.89 23.04
CA ASP A 170 8.77 15.27 22.54
C ASP A 170 8.96 14.86 21.06
N GLN A 171 7.94 14.25 20.45
CA GLN A 171 8.00 13.81 19.05
C GLN A 171 7.49 14.85 18.04
N ASP A 172 7.10 16.05 18.49
CA ASP A 172 6.39 17.06 17.67
C ASP A 172 7.24 18.24 17.17
N ASP A 173 8.56 18.20 17.32
CA ASP A 173 9.41 19.37 17.02
C ASP A 173 9.97 19.48 15.59
N LEU A 174 9.38 18.81 14.58
CA LEU A 174 9.75 19.10 13.19
C LEU A 174 8.55 19.08 12.24
N CYS A 175 8.25 20.27 11.71
CA CYS A 175 7.29 20.58 10.65
C CYS A 175 5.83 20.70 11.09
N ARG A 176 5.13 21.71 10.55
CA ARG A 176 3.67 21.91 10.69
C ARG A 176 2.94 20.83 9.88
N THR A 177 3.02 19.60 10.37
CA THR A 177 2.57 18.38 9.72
C THR A 177 1.18 18.05 10.24
N THR A 178 0.21 17.88 9.36
CA THR A 178 -1.02 17.16 9.70
C THR A 178 -0.64 15.69 9.94
N SER A 179 -0.39 15.32 11.19
CA SER A 179 -0.15 13.94 11.62
C SER A 179 -1.47 13.15 11.61
N LEU A 180 -1.98 12.85 10.41
CA LEU A 180 -3.18 12.03 10.25
C LEU A 180 -2.76 10.56 10.11
N GLY A 181 -2.68 9.89 11.27
CA GLY A 181 -2.58 8.43 11.36
C GLY A 181 -1.23 7.93 11.86
N MET A 182 -1.10 7.79 13.18
CA MET A 182 -0.11 6.91 13.78
C MET A 182 -0.66 5.48 13.75
N VAL A 183 -0.23 4.66 12.79
CA VAL A 183 -0.56 3.23 12.79
C VAL A 183 0.47 2.52 13.66
N SER A 184 0.08 2.17 14.89
CA SER A 184 0.88 1.29 15.74
C SER A 184 0.75 -0.14 15.23
N LEU A 185 1.78 -0.64 14.56
CA LEU A 185 1.81 -2.03 14.12
C LEU A 185 2.04 -2.94 15.32
N GLY A 186 1.05 -3.77 15.64
CA GLY A 186 1.13 -4.78 16.69
C GLY A 186 2.03 -5.96 16.30
N THR A 187 2.58 -6.64 17.31
CA THR A 187 3.74 -7.52 17.20
C THR A 187 3.40 -9.01 17.18
N VAL A 188 4.21 -9.82 16.49
CA VAL A 188 4.32 -11.27 16.74
C VAL A 188 5.80 -11.67 16.75
N ASN A 189 6.39 -11.74 17.96
CA ASN A 189 7.31 -12.78 18.42
C ASN A 189 7.80 -12.46 19.85
N ASP A 190 7.87 -13.49 20.68
CA ASP A 190 7.92 -13.47 22.16
C ASP A 190 9.14 -12.83 22.84
N ASN A 191 9.92 -11.94 22.22
CA ASN A 191 11.03 -11.27 22.93
C ASN A 191 11.41 -9.85 22.51
N GLU A 192 10.85 -9.26 21.44
CA GLU A 192 11.08 -7.83 21.14
C GLU A 192 9.84 -7.18 20.53
N THR A 193 9.21 -6.27 21.27
CA THR A 193 8.08 -5.50 20.76
C THR A 193 8.60 -4.35 19.89
N VAL A 194 8.74 -4.56 18.57
CA VAL A 194 9.06 -3.47 17.64
C VAL A 194 7.80 -2.67 17.35
N LYS A 195 7.61 -1.56 18.06
CA LYS A 195 6.62 -0.56 17.67
C LYS A 195 7.18 0.21 16.48
N LEU A 196 6.42 0.24 15.39
CA LEU A 196 6.72 1.07 14.23
C LEU A 196 5.74 2.23 14.20
N THR A 197 6.27 3.44 14.08
CA THR A 197 5.47 4.64 13.87
C THR A 197 5.58 5.02 12.40
N ALA A 198 4.47 4.89 11.69
CA ALA A 198 4.26 5.45 10.36
C ALA A 198 3.80 6.91 10.50
N ARG A 199 4.52 7.86 9.89
CA ARG A 199 4.08 9.25 9.75
C ARG A 199 4.04 9.64 8.30
N VAL A 200 2.90 10.17 7.87
CA VAL A 200 2.75 10.70 6.52
C VAL A 200 2.86 12.21 6.54
N GLN A 201 3.80 12.77 5.78
CA GLN A 201 3.96 14.22 5.63
C GLN A 201 3.34 14.66 4.30
N GLY A 202 2.18 15.31 4.39
CA GLY A 202 1.52 15.97 3.25
C GLY A 202 2.04 17.39 3.04
N PHE A 203 2.26 17.80 1.80
CA PHE A 203 2.65 19.19 1.47
C PHE A 203 1.42 20.03 1.10
N ALA A 204 0.70 20.55 2.11
CA ALA A 204 -0.49 21.39 1.87
C ALA A 204 -0.17 22.62 1.02
N SER A 205 -1.11 23.01 0.13
CA SER A 205 -0.98 24.24 -0.68
C SER A 205 -1.16 25.46 0.21
N LEU A 206 -0.18 26.35 0.24
CA LEU A 206 -0.31 27.67 0.86
C LEU A 206 -1.23 28.61 0.04
N ASN A 207 -1.72 28.21 -1.15
CA ASN A 207 -2.39 29.09 -2.10
C ASN A 207 -3.78 28.59 -2.56
N LYS A 208 -4.72 28.35 -1.64
CA LYS A 208 -6.17 28.30 -1.96
C LYS A 208 -6.94 29.53 -1.44
N ARG A 209 -6.26 30.68 -1.30
CA ARG A 209 -6.90 31.99 -1.13
C ARG A 209 -6.34 32.97 -2.16
N ALA A 210 -7.00 33.08 -3.30
CA ALA A 210 -7.00 34.24 -4.18
C ALA A 210 -8.40 34.35 -4.79
#